data_AF-A0A3G4RT41-F1
#
_entry.id   AF-A0A3G4RT41-F1
#
_cell.length_a   1.000
_cell.length_b   1.000
_cell.length_c   1.000
_cell.angle_alpha   90.00
_cell.angle_beta   90.00
_cell.angle_gamma   90.00
#
_symmetry.space_group_name_H-M   'P 1'
#
loop_
_entity.id
_entity.type
_entity.pdbx_description
1 polymer ?
#
loop_
_entity_poly.entity_id
_entity_poly.type
_entity_poly.pdbx_seq_one_letter_code
_entity_poly.pdbx_strand_id
1 'polypeptide(L)'
;MLKNTGFLSSGFTETNSEGQRLQAYVVRNAQNPELLQAMVVSSGGTPYPVKALIQMAKDITTGLGGYIQDGKTATGALRSWSVALSNYGAKSGNGHIAVLLSTDELSGAAEDTDRLYRFQVNGRPDLNKMHTAIDMGSNNLNNVGAVNAQTGNFSGNVNGVNGTFSGQVKGNSGNFDVNVTAGGDIRSNNGWLITRNSKGWLNETHGGGFYMSDGSWVRSVNNKGIYTGGQVKGGTVRADGRLYTGEYLQLERTAVAGASCSPNGLVGRDNTGAILSCQSGTWKTSGSLNGSYTNLGSHRGSFSGRNSGGRYIVYLCIWR
;
A
#
# COMPACT_ATOMS: atom_id res chain seq x y z
N MET A 1 -0.66 -33.72 -53.14
CA MET A 1 -0.55 -32.48 -52.33
C MET A 1 0.14 -32.72 -50.99
N LEU A 2 -0.26 -33.71 -50.16
CA LEU A 2 0.35 -33.94 -48.83
C LEU A 2 1.86 -34.28 -48.83
N LYS A 3 2.35 -35.04 -49.82
CA LYS A 3 3.77 -35.42 -49.93
C LYS A 3 4.70 -34.23 -50.21
N ASN A 4 4.24 -33.25 -50.97
CA ASN A 4 5.07 -32.12 -51.42
C ASN A 4 5.01 -30.92 -50.47
N THR A 5 4.21 -31.00 -49.40
CA THR A 5 4.02 -29.93 -48.41
C THR A 5 4.59 -30.28 -47.02
N GLY A 6 5.36 -31.38 -46.91
CA GLY A 6 6.05 -31.76 -45.66
C GLY A 6 5.19 -32.45 -44.60
N PHE A 7 3.91 -32.74 -44.88
CA PHE A 7 3.02 -33.45 -43.93
C PHE A 7 3.22 -34.97 -43.89
N LEU A 8 4.06 -35.52 -44.77
CA LEU A 8 4.43 -36.94 -44.77
C LEU A 8 5.95 -37.06 -44.59
N SER A 9 6.38 -38.12 -43.90
CA SER A 9 7.79 -38.38 -43.61
C SER A 9 8.65 -38.46 -44.88
N SER A 10 9.89 -37.98 -44.79
CA SER A 10 10.88 -38.14 -45.87
C SER A 10 11.09 -39.63 -46.17
N GLY A 11 10.67 -40.08 -47.36
CA GLY A 11 10.70 -41.50 -47.76
C GLY A 11 9.33 -42.13 -47.98
N PHE A 12 8.22 -41.41 -47.74
CA PHE A 12 6.88 -41.95 -48.01
C PHE A 12 6.67 -42.29 -49.50
N THR A 13 6.33 -43.56 -49.76
CA THR A 13 5.99 -44.05 -51.10
C THR A 13 4.51 -43.84 -51.38
N GLU A 14 4.17 -43.46 -52.61
CA GLU A 14 2.75 -43.22 -52.96
C GLU A 14 1.94 -44.51 -53.07
N THR A 15 2.63 -45.64 -53.24
CA THR A 15 2.04 -46.97 -53.31
C THR A 15 2.65 -47.88 -52.27
N ASN A 16 1.87 -48.86 -51.82
CA ASN A 16 2.36 -49.99 -51.04
C ASN A 16 3.06 -51.04 -51.95
N SER A 17 3.47 -52.16 -51.35
CA SER A 17 4.16 -53.26 -52.05
C SER A 17 3.34 -53.91 -53.17
N GLU A 18 2.01 -53.81 -53.15
CA GLU A 18 1.11 -54.33 -54.19
C GLU A 18 0.70 -53.27 -55.22
N GLY A 19 1.37 -52.12 -55.23
CA GLY A 19 1.08 -51.02 -56.15
C GLY A 19 -0.23 -50.28 -55.84
N GLN A 20 -0.83 -50.49 -54.67
CA GLN A 20 -2.06 -49.80 -54.28
C GLN A 20 -1.73 -48.40 -53.74
N ARG A 21 -2.43 -47.37 -54.21
CA ARG A 21 -2.23 -45.98 -53.81
C ARG A 21 -3.13 -45.60 -52.65
N LEU A 22 -2.61 -44.89 -51.66
CA LEU A 22 -3.41 -44.37 -50.55
C LEU A 22 -4.15 -43.07 -50.92
N GLN A 23 -5.43 -43.03 -50.62
CA GLN A 23 -6.33 -41.90 -50.88
C GLN A 23 -7.05 -41.52 -49.58
N ALA A 24 -6.97 -40.25 -49.21
CA ALA A 24 -7.66 -39.72 -48.05
C ALA A 24 -8.95 -38.98 -48.47
N TYR A 25 -10.03 -39.30 -47.79
CA TYR A 25 -11.35 -38.72 -47.98
C TYR A 25 -11.76 -38.03 -46.69
N VAL A 26 -12.05 -36.74 -46.74
CA VAL A 26 -12.49 -35.95 -45.59
C VAL A 26 -13.91 -35.48 -45.85
N VAL A 27 -14.80 -35.75 -44.90
CA VAL A 27 -16.20 -35.35 -44.97
C VAL A 27 -16.62 -34.72 -43.65
N ARG A 28 -17.70 -33.93 -43.67
CA ARG A 28 -18.36 -33.52 -42.43
C ARG A 28 -19.05 -34.73 -41.81
N ASN A 29 -19.01 -34.83 -40.49
CA ASN A 29 -19.75 -35.86 -39.78
C ASN A 29 -21.26 -35.65 -40.00
N ALA A 30 -21.97 -36.73 -40.35
CA ALA A 30 -23.37 -36.64 -40.75
C ALA A 30 -24.30 -36.28 -39.58
N GLN A 31 -23.90 -36.65 -38.36
CA GLN A 31 -24.63 -36.37 -37.13
C GLN A 31 -24.24 -35.01 -36.53
N ASN A 32 -22.99 -34.57 -36.72
CA ASN A 32 -22.49 -33.28 -36.28
C ASN A 32 -21.68 -32.58 -37.39
N PRO A 33 -22.32 -31.75 -38.23
CA PRO A 33 -21.68 -31.11 -39.39
C PRO A 33 -20.51 -30.18 -39.07
N GLU A 34 -20.35 -29.75 -37.81
CA GLU A 34 -19.22 -28.94 -37.34
C GLU A 34 -17.93 -29.76 -37.19
N LEU A 35 -18.05 -31.09 -37.08
CA LEU A 35 -16.91 -31.99 -36.94
C LEU A 35 -16.54 -32.60 -38.29
N LEU A 36 -15.24 -32.78 -38.52
CA LEU A 36 -14.70 -33.52 -39.65
C LEU A 36 -14.45 -34.97 -39.26
N GLN A 37 -14.67 -35.88 -40.20
CA GLN A 37 -14.24 -37.27 -40.12
C GLN A 37 -13.51 -37.61 -41.42
N ALA A 38 -12.55 -38.53 -41.34
CA ALA A 38 -11.77 -38.90 -42.51
C ALA A 38 -11.60 -40.41 -42.65
N MET A 39 -11.44 -40.86 -43.88
CA MET A 39 -11.12 -42.24 -44.19
C MET A 39 -9.96 -42.27 -45.18
N VAL A 40 -8.93 -43.04 -44.87
CA VAL A 40 -7.83 -43.34 -45.79
C VAL A 40 -8.05 -44.74 -46.34
N VAL A 41 -8.09 -44.91 -47.65
CA VAL A 41 -8.21 -46.22 -48.30
C VAL A 41 -7.09 -46.40 -49.29
N SER A 42 -6.59 -47.64 -49.42
CA SER A 42 -5.75 -48.00 -50.56
C SER A 42 -6.62 -48.30 -51.78
N SER A 43 -6.17 -47.99 -53.00
CA SER A 43 -6.95 -48.18 -54.23
C SER A 43 -6.03 -48.52 -55.42
N GLY A 44 -6.55 -49.26 -56.41
CA GLY A 44 -5.76 -49.77 -57.54
C GLY A 44 -4.80 -50.89 -57.13
N GLY A 45 -3.85 -51.25 -57.99
CA GLY A 45 -2.88 -52.32 -57.73
C GLY A 45 -3.49 -53.72 -57.62
N THR A 46 -2.75 -54.65 -57.02
CA THR A 46 -3.17 -56.04 -56.84
C THR A 46 -3.95 -56.20 -55.51
N PRO A 47 -5.10 -56.90 -55.50
CA PRO A 47 -5.83 -57.22 -54.27
C PRO A 47 -5.04 -58.10 -53.28
N TYR A 48 -4.98 -57.70 -52.01
CA TYR A 48 -4.44 -58.56 -50.97
C TYR A 48 -5.39 -59.72 -50.61
N PRO A 49 -4.86 -60.90 -50.25
CA PRO A 49 -5.66 -61.96 -49.64
C PRO A 49 -6.33 -61.49 -48.34
N VAL A 50 -7.56 -61.95 -48.09
CA VAL A 50 -8.36 -61.54 -46.91
C VAL A 50 -7.63 -61.75 -45.58
N LYS A 51 -6.85 -62.84 -45.44
CA LYS A 51 -6.07 -63.09 -44.22
C LYS A 51 -5.01 -62.00 -43.96
N ALA A 52 -4.34 -61.52 -45.02
CA ALA A 52 -3.35 -60.45 -44.92
C ALA A 52 -4.02 -59.12 -44.57
N LEU A 53 -5.17 -58.83 -45.19
CA LEU A 53 -5.97 -57.65 -44.87
C LEU A 53 -6.39 -57.58 -43.41
N ILE A 54 -6.89 -58.69 -42.85
CA ILE A 54 -7.30 -58.75 -41.44
C ILE A 54 -6.10 -58.51 -40.51
N GLN A 55 -4.93 -59.04 -40.86
CA GLN A 55 -3.71 -58.82 -40.07
C GLN A 55 -3.26 -57.35 -40.13
N MET A 56 -3.14 -56.79 -41.34
CA MET A 56 -2.78 -55.38 -41.51
C MET A 56 -3.76 -54.44 -40.80
N ALA A 57 -5.07 -54.71 -40.87
CA ALA A 57 -6.07 -53.92 -40.16
C ALA A 57 -5.86 -53.92 -38.64
N LYS A 58 -5.37 -55.03 -38.06
CA LYS A 58 -5.04 -55.11 -36.62
C LYS A 58 -3.75 -54.39 -36.26
N ASP A 59 -2.79 -54.36 -37.18
CA ASP A 59 -1.46 -53.77 -36.95
C ASP A 59 -1.45 -52.24 -37.09
N ILE A 60 -2.55 -51.64 -37.58
CA ILE A 60 -2.73 -50.19 -37.64
C ILE A 60 -3.12 -49.67 -36.24
N THR A 61 -2.19 -48.95 -35.61
CA THR A 61 -2.33 -48.44 -34.23
C THR A 61 -2.72 -46.96 -34.13
N THR A 62 -2.66 -46.22 -35.24
CA THR A 62 -3.05 -44.81 -35.31
C THR A 62 -4.24 -44.68 -36.26
N GLY A 63 -5.38 -44.20 -35.76
CA GLY A 63 -6.65 -44.39 -36.44
C GLY A 63 -7.26 -45.77 -36.17
N LEU A 64 -8.49 -45.96 -36.63
CA LEU A 64 -9.19 -47.23 -36.57
C LEU A 64 -8.91 -48.04 -37.83
N GLY A 65 -8.03 -49.04 -37.72
CA GLY A 65 -7.64 -49.93 -38.81
C GLY A 65 -8.79 -50.82 -39.33
N GLY A 66 -8.84 -51.01 -40.64
CA GLY A 66 -9.87 -51.77 -41.34
C GLY A 66 -9.44 -52.24 -42.73
N TYR A 67 -10.35 -52.95 -43.40
CA TYR A 67 -10.12 -53.54 -44.72
C TYR A 67 -11.41 -53.58 -45.55
N ILE A 68 -11.25 -53.76 -46.87
CA ILE A 68 -12.33 -53.76 -47.85
C ILE A 68 -12.25 -55.07 -48.63
N GLN A 69 -13.19 -55.97 -48.36
CA GLN A 69 -13.23 -57.30 -48.98
C GLN A 69 -14.19 -57.37 -50.18
N ASP A 70 -15.29 -56.63 -50.12
CA ASP A 70 -16.39 -56.66 -51.10
C ASP A 70 -16.34 -55.50 -52.12
N GLY A 71 -15.35 -54.61 -51.97
CA GLY A 71 -15.20 -53.39 -52.78
C GLY A 71 -16.17 -52.26 -52.43
N LYS A 72 -17.03 -52.43 -51.43
CA LYS A 72 -18.11 -51.49 -51.07
C LYS A 72 -18.06 -51.04 -49.62
N THR A 73 -17.55 -51.88 -48.74
CA THR A 73 -17.62 -51.72 -47.29
C THR A 73 -16.24 -51.77 -46.67
N ALA A 74 -15.89 -50.74 -45.90
CA ALA A 74 -14.75 -50.79 -45.01
C ALA A 74 -15.18 -51.44 -43.69
N THR A 75 -14.52 -52.53 -43.32
CA THR A 75 -14.76 -53.30 -42.10
C THR A 75 -13.56 -53.17 -41.17
N GLY A 76 -13.80 -52.78 -39.92
CA GLY A 76 -12.76 -52.65 -38.91
C GLY A 76 -12.11 -53.97 -38.51
N ALA A 77 -10.91 -53.89 -37.96
CA ALA A 77 -10.26 -55.03 -37.30
C ALA A 77 -11.23 -55.68 -36.29
N LEU A 78 -11.27 -57.02 -36.27
CA LEU A 78 -12.20 -57.82 -35.47
C LEU A 78 -13.69 -57.52 -35.73
N ARG A 79 -14.05 -56.87 -36.84
CA ARG A 79 -15.40 -56.40 -37.17
C ARG A 79 -15.98 -55.42 -36.14
N SER A 80 -15.13 -54.66 -35.47
CA SER A 80 -15.50 -53.66 -34.46
C SER A 80 -16.36 -52.52 -35.01
N TRP A 81 -16.24 -52.23 -36.31
CA TRP A 81 -17.03 -51.25 -37.02
C TRP A 81 -17.21 -51.66 -38.49
N SER A 82 -18.22 -51.09 -39.15
CA SER A 82 -18.49 -51.31 -40.57
C SER A 82 -19.11 -50.05 -41.17
N VAL A 83 -18.53 -49.56 -42.27
CA VAL A 83 -18.93 -48.29 -42.91
C VAL A 83 -18.92 -48.46 -44.43
N ALA A 84 -20.00 -48.03 -45.08
CA ALA A 84 -20.06 -47.98 -46.54
C ALA A 84 -19.10 -46.92 -47.09
N LEU A 85 -18.28 -47.28 -48.08
CA LEU A 85 -17.34 -46.35 -48.71
C LEU A 85 -18.05 -45.13 -49.32
N SER A 86 -19.29 -45.31 -49.78
CA SER A 86 -20.14 -44.24 -50.31
C SER A 86 -20.39 -43.11 -49.32
N ASN A 87 -20.37 -43.38 -48.00
CA ASN A 87 -20.59 -42.36 -46.97
C ASN A 87 -19.46 -41.31 -46.95
N TYR A 88 -18.29 -41.66 -47.49
CA TYR A 88 -17.11 -40.80 -47.61
C TYR A 88 -16.85 -40.36 -49.06
N GLY A 89 -17.69 -40.79 -50.01
CA GLY A 89 -17.40 -40.68 -51.44
C GLY A 89 -16.18 -41.51 -51.88
N ALA A 90 -15.74 -42.48 -51.08
CA ALA A 90 -14.54 -43.26 -51.29
C ALA A 90 -14.72 -44.37 -52.34
N LYS A 91 -13.64 -44.69 -53.08
CA LYS A 91 -13.59 -45.78 -54.08
C LYS A 91 -12.25 -46.51 -53.99
N SER A 92 -12.26 -47.82 -53.82
CA SER A 92 -11.05 -48.59 -53.48
C SER A 92 -10.91 -49.92 -54.23
N GLY A 93 -12.00 -50.69 -54.35
CA GLY A 93 -11.97 -52.05 -54.92
C GLY A 93 -11.87 -53.12 -53.83
N ASN A 94 -11.86 -54.41 -54.21
CA ASN A 94 -11.70 -55.52 -53.27
C ASN A 94 -10.21 -55.78 -52.97
N GLY A 95 -9.91 -56.19 -51.74
CA GLY A 95 -8.54 -56.55 -51.35
C GLY A 95 -7.70 -55.35 -50.88
N HIS A 96 -8.32 -54.35 -50.27
CA HIS A 96 -7.68 -53.09 -49.89
C HIS A 96 -7.78 -52.80 -48.39
N ILE A 97 -6.83 -52.02 -47.86
CA ILE A 97 -6.86 -51.54 -46.48
C ILE A 97 -7.65 -50.23 -46.37
N ALA A 98 -8.22 -50.00 -45.20
CA ALA A 98 -8.90 -48.77 -44.83
C ALA A 98 -8.47 -48.32 -43.42
N VAL A 99 -8.43 -47.03 -43.17
CA VAL A 99 -8.22 -46.43 -41.85
C VAL A 99 -9.29 -45.37 -41.66
N LEU A 100 -10.08 -45.51 -40.61
CA LEU A 100 -11.05 -44.51 -40.21
C LEU A 100 -10.40 -43.60 -39.17
N LEU A 101 -10.37 -42.30 -39.43
CA LEU A 101 -9.96 -41.27 -38.50
C LEU A 101 -11.22 -40.63 -37.92
N SER A 102 -11.45 -40.87 -36.63
CA SER A 102 -12.66 -40.39 -35.95
C SER A 102 -12.63 -38.87 -35.76
N THR A 103 -13.77 -38.29 -35.39
CA THR A 103 -13.86 -36.87 -35.03
C THR A 103 -12.93 -36.51 -33.88
N ASP A 104 -12.74 -37.43 -32.92
CA ASP A 104 -11.96 -37.22 -31.71
C ASP A 104 -10.46 -37.20 -32.00
N GLU A 105 -10.01 -38.07 -32.92
CA GLU A 105 -8.61 -38.09 -33.37
C GLU A 105 -8.25 -36.82 -34.17
N LEU A 106 -9.24 -36.23 -34.86
CA LEU A 106 -9.05 -34.99 -35.62
C LEU A 106 -9.18 -33.72 -34.77
N SER A 107 -9.94 -33.75 -33.66
CA SER A 107 -10.11 -32.60 -32.76
C SER A 107 -9.02 -32.48 -31.69
N GLY A 108 -8.50 -33.60 -31.18
CA GLY A 108 -7.48 -33.62 -30.13
C GLY A 108 -6.15 -32.95 -30.50
N ALA A 109 -5.85 -32.76 -31.79
CA ALA A 109 -4.63 -32.10 -32.25
C ALA A 109 -4.62 -30.57 -32.02
N ALA A 110 -5.76 -29.95 -31.69
CA ALA A 110 -5.88 -28.50 -31.52
C ALA A 110 -5.76 -28.01 -30.07
N GLU A 111 -5.98 -28.86 -29.06
CA GLU A 111 -6.17 -28.42 -27.66
C GLU A 111 -4.90 -28.43 -26.77
N ASP A 112 -3.80 -29.05 -27.20
CA ASP A 112 -2.72 -29.46 -26.28
C ASP A 112 -1.48 -28.55 -26.21
N THR A 113 -1.51 -27.31 -26.73
CA THR A 113 -0.27 -26.51 -26.86
C THR A 113 -0.02 -25.44 -25.77
N ASP A 114 -0.96 -25.17 -24.87
CA ASP A 114 -0.86 -24.03 -23.92
C ASP A 114 -0.83 -24.43 -22.44
N ARG A 115 -0.08 -25.49 -22.09
CA ARG A 115 0.09 -25.93 -20.69
C ARG A 115 1.49 -25.66 -20.17
N LEU A 116 1.58 -24.94 -19.06
CA LEU A 116 2.81 -24.81 -18.29
C LEU A 116 2.92 -25.95 -17.26
N TYR A 117 3.68 -26.98 -17.58
CA TYR A 117 3.93 -28.13 -16.69
C TYR A 117 5.43 -28.20 -16.35
N ARG A 118 5.78 -28.13 -15.07
CA ARG A 118 7.19 -28.09 -14.63
C ARG A 118 7.43 -28.91 -13.36
N PHE A 119 8.54 -29.65 -13.36
CA PHE A 119 9.08 -30.38 -12.22
C PHE A 119 10.53 -29.97 -12.01
N GLN A 120 11.03 -30.13 -10.79
CA GLN A 120 12.44 -29.95 -10.51
C GLN A 120 13.25 -31.04 -11.24
N VAL A 121 14.24 -30.62 -12.03
CA VAL A 121 15.22 -31.54 -12.64
C VAL A 121 16.52 -31.49 -11.82
N ASN A 122 16.80 -32.57 -11.09
CA ASN A 122 17.97 -32.65 -10.22
C ASN A 122 19.28 -32.63 -11.01
N GLY A 123 20.26 -31.87 -10.55
CA GLY A 123 21.57 -31.71 -11.22
C GLY A 123 21.54 -30.86 -12.50
N ARG A 124 20.39 -30.33 -12.90
CA ARG A 124 20.19 -29.52 -14.13
C ARG A 124 19.50 -28.18 -13.83
N PRO A 125 20.21 -27.21 -13.20
CA PRO A 125 19.62 -25.93 -12.80
C PRO A 125 19.18 -25.06 -14.00
N ASP A 126 19.78 -25.27 -15.17
CA ASP A 126 19.40 -24.67 -16.45
C ASP A 126 17.93 -24.97 -16.79
N LEU A 127 17.50 -26.22 -16.63
CA LEU A 127 16.11 -26.64 -16.88
C LEU A 127 15.13 -26.13 -15.82
N ASN A 128 15.66 -25.64 -14.69
CA ASN A 128 14.86 -25.06 -13.62
C ASN A 128 14.71 -23.54 -13.75
N LYS A 129 15.37 -22.89 -14.72
CA LYS A 129 15.38 -21.44 -14.93
C LYS A 129 14.55 -21.00 -16.13
N MET A 130 13.96 -19.81 -16.06
CA MET A 130 13.32 -19.14 -17.20
C MET A 130 14.32 -18.20 -17.87
N HIS A 131 14.39 -18.21 -19.20
CA HIS A 131 15.27 -17.34 -20.00
C HIS A 131 14.55 -16.11 -20.57
N THR A 132 13.25 -16.01 -20.35
CA THR A 132 12.39 -14.89 -20.73
C THR A 132 11.35 -14.64 -19.65
N ALA A 133 10.62 -13.52 -19.74
CA ALA A 133 9.53 -13.21 -18.83
C ALA A 133 8.35 -14.18 -19.04
N ILE A 134 7.60 -14.46 -17.97
CA ILE A 134 6.24 -15.00 -18.08
C ILE A 134 5.29 -13.81 -18.06
N ASP A 135 4.51 -13.67 -19.13
CA ASP A 135 3.31 -12.85 -19.10
C ASP A 135 2.15 -13.71 -18.60
N MET A 136 1.49 -13.25 -17.54
CA MET A 136 0.33 -13.95 -16.97
C MET A 136 -0.99 -13.54 -17.63
N GLY A 137 -1.02 -12.55 -18.53
CA GLY A 137 -2.25 -12.13 -19.21
C GLY A 137 -3.33 -11.64 -18.24
N SER A 138 -2.94 -10.96 -17.16
CA SER A 138 -3.82 -10.57 -16.03
C SER A 138 -4.40 -11.72 -15.20
N ASN A 139 -3.84 -12.93 -15.31
CA ASN A 139 -4.22 -14.06 -14.45
C ASN A 139 -3.42 -14.06 -13.13
N ASN A 140 -3.93 -14.85 -12.18
CA ASN A 140 -3.39 -14.94 -10.83
C ASN A 140 -2.23 -15.94 -10.71
N LEU A 141 -1.30 -15.65 -9.79
CA LEU A 141 -0.37 -16.62 -9.24
C LEU A 141 -0.83 -16.96 -7.81
N ASN A 142 -1.40 -18.15 -7.64
CA ASN A 142 -1.96 -18.58 -6.35
C ASN A 142 -0.98 -19.49 -5.59
N ASN A 143 -0.97 -19.39 -4.26
CA ASN A 143 -0.19 -20.25 -3.35
C ASN A 143 1.33 -20.25 -3.60
N VAL A 144 1.90 -19.12 -4.01
CA VAL A 144 3.35 -18.96 -4.14
C VAL A 144 3.99 -18.96 -2.75
N GLY A 145 5.00 -19.81 -2.53
CA GLY A 145 5.71 -19.88 -1.24
C GLY A 145 6.57 -18.64 -0.96
N ALA A 146 7.42 -18.24 -1.92
CA ALA A 146 8.26 -17.05 -1.82
C ALA A 146 8.47 -16.39 -3.19
N VAL A 147 8.53 -15.06 -3.21
CA VAL A 147 8.91 -14.26 -4.38
C VAL A 147 10.12 -13.41 -4.02
N ASN A 148 11.30 -13.80 -4.51
CA ASN A 148 12.53 -13.05 -4.34
C ASN A 148 12.79 -12.22 -5.60
N ALA A 149 12.34 -10.97 -5.61
CA ALA A 149 12.44 -10.07 -6.76
C ALA A 149 13.33 -8.87 -6.46
N GLN A 150 14.01 -8.34 -7.48
CA GLN A 150 14.78 -7.09 -7.38
C GLN A 150 13.84 -5.87 -7.33
N THR A 151 12.72 -5.94 -8.05
CA THR A 151 11.73 -4.86 -8.17
C THR A 151 10.32 -5.46 -8.21
N GLY A 152 9.36 -4.82 -7.56
CA GLY A 152 7.93 -5.13 -7.67
C GLY A 152 7.14 -3.87 -8.02
N ASN A 153 6.37 -3.90 -9.11
CA ASN A 153 5.51 -2.82 -9.56
C ASN A 153 4.04 -3.26 -9.43
N PHE A 154 3.37 -2.79 -8.39
CA PHE A 154 1.97 -3.13 -8.11
C PHE A 154 1.06 -1.94 -8.41
N SER A 155 0.03 -2.13 -9.22
CA SER A 155 -0.98 -1.12 -9.53
C SER A 155 -2.15 -1.10 -8.53
N GLY A 156 -2.26 -2.13 -7.70
CA GLY A 156 -3.29 -2.29 -6.68
C GLY A 156 -2.71 -2.43 -5.28
N ASN A 157 -3.44 -3.15 -4.42
CA ASN A 157 -3.08 -3.30 -3.01
C ASN A 157 -1.94 -4.32 -2.81
N VAL A 158 -1.11 -4.07 -1.80
CA VAL A 158 -0.13 -5.03 -1.27
C VAL A 158 -0.57 -5.39 0.15
N ASN A 159 -1.14 -6.57 0.32
CA ASN A 159 -1.63 -7.05 1.60
C ASN A 159 -0.60 -7.99 2.24
N GLY A 160 0.06 -7.55 3.30
CA GLY A 160 1.04 -8.34 4.05
C GLY A 160 0.89 -8.13 5.55
N VAL A 161 1.24 -9.14 6.34
CA VAL A 161 1.23 -9.06 7.81
C VAL A 161 2.42 -8.24 8.32
N ASN A 162 3.60 -8.45 7.71
CA ASN A 162 4.84 -7.77 8.06
C ASN A 162 5.48 -7.17 6.79
N GLY A 163 6.04 -5.98 6.91
CA GLY A 163 6.82 -5.33 5.85
C GLY A 163 8.10 -4.73 6.43
N THR A 164 9.23 -4.97 5.78
CA THR A 164 10.52 -4.37 6.16
C THR A 164 11.11 -3.67 4.95
N PHE A 165 11.34 -2.36 5.07
CA PHE A 165 11.92 -1.53 4.03
C PHE A 165 13.24 -0.96 4.55
N SER A 166 14.35 -1.27 3.88
CA SER A 166 15.68 -0.74 4.23
C SER A 166 15.92 0.68 3.71
N GLY A 167 15.04 1.16 2.84
CA GLY A 167 15.08 2.50 2.24
C GLY A 167 13.87 3.35 2.62
N GLN A 168 13.54 4.29 1.73
CA GLN A 168 12.41 5.21 1.95
C GLN A 168 11.07 4.53 1.65
N VAL A 169 10.06 4.81 2.48
CA VAL A 169 8.65 4.53 2.18
C VAL A 169 7.98 5.85 1.81
N LYS A 170 7.51 5.97 0.57
CA LYS A 170 6.81 7.16 0.06
C LYS A 170 5.40 6.77 -0.34
N GLY A 171 4.41 7.43 0.24
CA GLY A 171 3.00 7.27 -0.09
C GLY A 171 2.27 8.59 0.08
N ASN A 172 1.09 8.71 -0.54
CA ASN A 172 0.27 9.91 -0.42
C ASN A 172 -0.30 10.07 1.01
N SER A 173 -0.68 8.95 1.63
CA SER A 173 -1.22 8.89 2.99
C SER A 173 -0.73 7.62 3.69
N GLY A 174 -0.53 7.69 5.00
CA GLY A 174 -0.23 6.53 5.84
C GLY A 174 -1.15 6.52 7.06
N ASN A 175 -1.72 5.36 7.38
CA ASN A 175 -2.50 5.13 8.59
C ASN A 175 -1.79 4.07 9.44
N PHE A 176 -1.53 4.39 10.72
CA PHE A 176 -0.87 3.50 11.67
C PHE A 176 -1.80 3.35 12.88
N ASP A 177 -2.34 2.14 13.10
CA ASP A 177 -3.43 1.93 14.07
C ASP A 177 -2.98 1.91 15.54
N VAL A 178 -1.69 1.62 15.79
CA VAL A 178 -1.17 1.45 17.15
C VAL A 178 -0.13 2.53 17.47
N ASN A 179 1.13 2.29 17.14
CA ASN A 179 2.25 3.16 17.50
C ASN A 179 3.13 3.42 16.29
N VAL A 180 3.83 4.56 16.31
CA VAL A 180 4.93 4.88 15.40
C VAL A 180 6.18 5.12 16.24
N THR A 181 7.21 4.31 16.03
CA THR A 181 8.53 4.48 16.65
C THR A 181 9.51 4.99 15.59
N ALA A 182 9.88 6.27 15.67
CA ALA A 182 10.83 6.89 14.75
C ALA A 182 12.23 6.96 15.39
N GLY A 183 13.26 6.54 14.66
CA GLY A 183 14.66 6.70 15.08
C GLY A 183 15.21 8.13 14.92
N GLY A 184 14.40 9.05 14.39
CA GLY A 184 14.76 10.45 14.16
C GLY A 184 13.53 11.36 14.26
N ASP A 185 13.62 12.54 13.66
CA ASP A 185 12.56 13.55 13.71
C ASP A 185 11.24 13.10 13.05
N ILE A 186 10.12 13.57 13.60
CA ILE A 186 8.81 13.53 12.97
C ILE A 186 8.49 14.95 12.47
N ARG A 187 8.30 15.11 11.14
CA ARG A 187 8.08 16.40 10.51
C ARG A 187 6.84 16.40 9.61
N SER A 188 6.03 17.44 9.75
CA SER A 188 5.00 17.81 8.79
C SER A 188 5.47 19.04 8.00
N ASN A 189 5.45 18.96 6.67
CA ASN A 189 5.86 20.08 5.81
C ASN A 189 4.71 21.06 5.54
N ASN A 190 3.47 20.57 5.50
CA ASN A 190 2.29 21.38 5.20
C ASN A 190 1.06 20.84 5.94
N GLY A 191 1.10 20.89 7.27
CA GLY A 191 0.07 20.33 8.14
C GLY A 191 0.49 20.39 9.61
N TRP A 192 -0.42 20.09 10.52
CA TRP A 192 -0.16 20.16 11.96
C TRP A 192 0.26 18.79 12.51
N LEU A 193 1.03 18.79 13.61
CA LEU A 193 1.14 17.61 14.46
C LEU A 193 -0.08 17.60 15.38
N ILE A 194 -1.00 16.66 15.16
CA ILE A 194 -2.28 16.58 15.87
C ILE A 194 -2.25 15.40 16.82
N THR A 195 -2.54 15.65 18.10
CA THR A 195 -2.79 14.60 19.10
C THR A 195 -4.26 14.58 19.49
N ARG A 196 -4.75 13.41 19.94
CA ARG A 196 -6.14 13.22 20.40
C ARG A 196 -6.15 12.66 21.82
N ASN A 197 -7.31 12.77 22.46
CA ASN A 197 -7.52 12.38 23.86
C ASN A 197 -6.61 13.20 24.79
N SER A 198 -6.26 12.64 25.94
CA SER A 198 -5.56 13.40 26.99
C SER A 198 -4.04 13.35 26.93
N LYS A 199 -3.46 12.90 25.81
CA LYS A 199 -2.01 12.76 25.63
C LYS A 199 -1.48 13.82 24.65
N GLY A 200 -0.18 14.05 24.72
CA GLY A 200 0.51 15.04 23.89
C GLY A 200 1.96 14.60 23.67
N TRP A 201 2.88 15.54 23.75
CA TRP A 201 4.31 15.24 23.67
C TRP A 201 4.84 14.86 25.06
N LEU A 202 5.56 13.73 25.12
CA LEU A 202 6.25 13.23 26.30
C LEU A 202 7.68 12.85 25.91
N ASN A 203 8.65 13.29 26.69
CA ASN A 203 9.99 12.75 26.68
C ASN A 203 10.08 11.71 27.82
N GLU A 204 10.21 10.43 27.48
CA GLU A 204 10.23 9.34 28.46
C GLU A 204 11.44 9.39 29.38
N THR A 205 12.65 9.61 28.83
CA THR A 205 13.91 9.70 29.58
C THR A 205 13.87 10.76 30.67
N HIS A 206 13.31 11.93 30.35
CA HIS A 206 13.26 13.04 31.28
C HIS A 206 11.91 13.15 32.01
N GLY A 207 10.86 12.46 31.58
CA GLY A 207 9.51 12.59 32.15
C GLY A 207 8.94 14.00 32.03
N GLY A 208 9.31 14.75 30.98
CA GLY A 208 8.81 16.11 30.70
C GLY A 208 7.99 16.13 29.42
N GLY A 209 7.20 17.19 29.20
CA GLY A 209 6.28 17.19 28.06
C GLY A 209 5.20 18.25 28.15
N PHE A 210 4.28 18.21 27.19
CA PHE A 210 3.03 18.95 27.21
C PHE A 210 1.84 18.04 26.89
N TYR A 211 0.78 18.14 27.67
CA TYR A 211 -0.46 17.38 27.51
C TYR A 211 -1.69 18.22 27.91
N MET A 212 -2.88 17.73 27.58
CA MET A 212 -4.15 18.37 27.92
C MET A 212 -5.07 17.32 28.53
N SER A 213 -5.67 17.59 29.69
CA SER A 213 -6.66 16.70 30.31
C SER A 213 -8.06 17.32 30.38
N ASP A 214 -8.20 18.54 29.88
CA ASP A 214 -9.45 19.26 29.69
C ASP A 214 -9.34 20.20 28.48
N GLY A 215 -10.43 20.92 28.18
CA GLY A 215 -10.47 21.89 27.07
C GLY A 215 -9.91 23.27 27.41
N SER A 216 -9.38 23.51 28.61
CA SER A 216 -9.00 24.86 29.07
C SER A 216 -7.50 25.06 29.21
N TRP A 217 -6.73 24.01 29.48
CA TRP A 217 -5.33 24.14 29.85
C TRP A 217 -4.40 23.18 29.10
N VAL A 218 -3.32 23.75 28.57
CA VAL A 218 -2.09 23.01 28.26
C VAL A 218 -1.28 22.88 29.54
N ARG A 219 -0.86 21.66 29.85
CA ARG A 219 -0.16 21.31 31.09
C ARG A 219 1.23 20.78 30.77
N SER A 220 2.21 21.14 31.59
CA SER A 220 3.48 20.43 31.56
C SER A 220 3.35 19.07 32.25
N VAL A 221 3.92 18.03 31.64
CA VAL A 221 3.96 16.70 32.26
C VAL A 221 4.73 16.77 33.58
N ASN A 222 4.24 16.08 34.61
CA ASN A 222 4.82 16.01 35.96
C ASN A 222 5.03 17.39 36.62
N ASN A 223 4.20 18.38 36.25
CA ASN A 223 4.31 19.76 36.74
C ASN A 223 5.69 20.38 36.54
N LYS A 224 6.40 20.00 35.45
CA LYS A 224 7.69 20.59 35.15
C LYS A 224 7.56 22.06 34.77
N GLY A 225 8.58 22.84 35.14
CA GLY A 225 8.69 24.23 34.74
C GLY A 225 8.99 24.40 33.25
N ILE A 226 8.70 25.58 32.71
CA ILE A 226 9.11 26.01 31.38
C ILE A 226 10.33 26.92 31.54
N TYR A 227 11.49 26.44 31.09
CA TYR A 227 12.73 27.23 31.07
C TYR A 227 13.00 27.71 29.65
N THR A 228 13.11 29.02 29.47
CA THR A 228 13.41 29.64 28.17
C THR A 228 14.30 30.86 28.39
N GLY A 229 15.25 31.09 27.48
CA GLY A 229 16.02 32.34 27.43
C GLY A 229 15.25 33.49 26.77
N GLY A 230 14.07 33.22 26.20
CA GLY A 230 13.23 34.20 25.53
C GLY A 230 12.02 34.65 26.36
N GLN A 231 11.11 35.37 25.71
CA GLN A 231 9.87 35.84 26.34
C GLN A 231 8.80 34.74 26.37
N VAL A 232 8.04 34.69 27.47
CA VAL A 232 6.75 33.97 27.52
C VAL A 232 5.64 35.01 27.36
N LYS A 233 4.88 34.94 26.27
CA LYS A 233 3.76 35.85 25.98
C LYS A 233 2.43 35.12 26.17
N GLY A 234 1.52 35.71 26.93
CA GLY A 234 0.16 35.23 27.13
C GLY A 234 -0.77 36.39 27.45
N GLY A 235 -2.08 36.19 27.33
CA GLY A 235 -3.06 37.25 27.66
C GLY A 235 -2.97 37.70 29.12
N THR A 236 -2.77 36.75 30.04
CA THR A 236 -2.42 37.02 31.45
C THR A 236 -1.39 36.02 31.94
N VAL A 237 -0.60 36.40 32.94
CA VAL A 237 0.28 35.49 33.68
C VAL A 237 -0.19 35.49 35.14
N ARG A 238 -0.75 34.37 35.58
CA ARG A 238 -1.16 34.16 36.97
C ARG A 238 -0.18 33.19 37.63
N ALA A 239 0.41 33.60 38.73
CA ALA A 239 1.17 32.73 39.62
C ALA A 239 0.30 32.37 40.83
N ASP A 240 0.19 31.08 41.16
CA ASP A 240 -0.49 30.64 42.39
C ASP A 240 0.36 30.91 43.65
N GLY A 241 1.66 31.18 43.46
CA GLY A 241 2.59 31.62 44.50
C GLY A 241 3.21 32.98 44.17
N ARG A 242 4.54 33.05 44.25
CA ARG A 242 5.30 34.29 44.01
C ARG A 242 5.69 34.42 42.54
N LEU A 243 5.65 35.65 42.03
CA LEU A 243 6.34 36.04 40.81
C LEU A 243 7.74 36.55 41.17
N TYR A 244 8.77 35.91 40.61
CA TYR A 244 10.16 36.32 40.77
C TYR A 244 10.69 36.86 39.45
N THR A 245 11.41 37.98 39.51
CA THR A 245 12.18 38.52 38.40
C THR A 245 13.66 38.47 38.79
N GLY A 246 14.52 38.02 37.88
CA GLY A 246 15.98 38.10 38.08
C GLY A 246 16.49 39.55 38.05
N GLU A 247 15.72 40.44 37.41
CA GLU A 247 15.97 41.88 37.33
C GLU A 247 14.71 42.65 37.79
N TYR A 248 14.03 43.34 36.89
CA TYR A 248 12.94 44.27 37.18
C TYR A 248 11.57 43.76 36.69
N LEU A 249 10.50 44.17 37.38
CA LEU A 249 9.13 44.04 36.87
C LEU A 249 8.77 45.27 36.04
N GLN A 250 8.72 45.12 34.72
CA GLN A 250 8.35 46.21 33.81
C GLN A 250 6.85 46.16 33.47
N LEU A 251 6.16 47.27 33.72
CA LEU A 251 4.75 47.45 33.37
C LEU A 251 4.67 48.27 32.09
N GLU A 252 4.32 47.67 30.96
CA GLU A 252 4.37 48.36 29.66
C GLU A 252 3.33 49.49 29.57
N ARG A 253 2.11 49.24 30.06
CA ARG A 253 1.01 50.20 30.03
C ARG A 253 1.16 51.28 31.10
N THR A 254 0.94 52.53 30.70
CA THR A 254 0.89 53.67 31.62
C THR A 254 -0.54 53.95 32.09
N ALA A 255 -0.65 54.55 33.27
CA ALA A 255 -1.89 55.04 33.86
C ALA A 255 -1.74 56.53 34.24
N VAL A 256 -2.87 57.22 34.41
CA VAL A 256 -2.91 58.64 34.77
C VAL A 256 -3.43 58.75 36.20
N ALA A 257 -2.70 59.48 37.06
CA ALA A 257 -3.13 59.72 38.43
C ALA A 257 -4.51 60.41 38.47
N GLY A 258 -5.38 59.97 39.38
CA GLY A 258 -6.76 60.43 39.49
C GLY A 258 -7.74 59.77 38.52
N ALA A 259 -7.27 59.12 37.44
CA ALA A 259 -8.15 58.38 36.54
C ALA A 259 -8.74 57.14 37.23
N SER A 260 -9.88 56.67 36.72
CA SER A 260 -10.55 55.48 37.24
C SER A 260 -9.73 54.22 37.00
N CYS A 261 -9.83 53.28 37.93
CA CYS A 261 -9.16 51.98 37.85
C CYS A 261 -9.99 50.90 38.55
N SER A 262 -9.83 49.67 38.10
CA SER A 262 -10.44 48.49 38.71
C SER A 262 -9.66 47.24 38.32
N PRO A 263 -9.56 46.22 39.19
CA PRO A 263 -9.96 46.26 40.60
C PRO A 263 -8.99 47.08 41.46
N ASN A 264 -9.39 47.38 42.70
CA ASN A 264 -8.46 47.91 43.70
C ASN A 264 -7.28 46.95 43.90
N GLY A 265 -6.09 47.50 44.16
CA GLY A 265 -4.86 46.74 44.39
C GLY A 265 -3.97 46.53 43.17
N LEU A 266 -4.38 46.99 41.98
CA LEU A 266 -3.48 47.02 40.82
C LEU A 266 -2.29 47.95 41.07
N VAL A 267 -1.13 47.54 40.57
CA VAL A 267 0.09 48.34 40.51
C VAL A 267 0.34 48.73 39.05
N GLY A 268 0.61 50.01 38.82
CA GLY A 268 0.84 50.61 37.51
C GLY A 268 2.00 51.59 37.55
N ARG A 269 2.23 52.28 36.43
CA ARG A 269 3.14 53.43 36.36
C ARG A 269 2.53 54.56 35.53
N ASP A 270 2.98 55.80 35.73
CA ASP A 270 2.71 56.87 34.77
C ASP A 270 3.73 56.90 33.61
N ASN A 271 3.61 57.90 32.73
CA ASN A 271 4.49 58.08 31.58
C ASN A 271 5.93 58.47 31.94
N THR A 272 6.18 58.97 33.16
CA THR A 272 7.51 59.26 33.69
C THR A 272 8.15 58.04 34.37
N GLY A 273 7.35 57.01 34.66
CA GLY A 273 7.78 55.79 35.34
C GLY A 273 7.45 55.76 36.83
N ALA A 274 6.77 56.76 37.39
CA ALA A 274 6.39 56.78 38.79
C ALA A 274 5.32 55.71 39.11
N ILE A 275 5.47 55.01 40.23
CA ILE A 275 4.56 53.93 40.62
C ILE A 275 3.19 54.49 41.02
N LEU A 276 2.15 53.89 40.45
CA LEU A 276 0.75 54.14 40.78
C LEU A 276 0.13 52.91 41.43
N SER A 277 -0.81 53.12 42.36
CA SER A 277 -1.60 52.08 43.00
C SER A 277 -3.09 52.39 42.84
N CYS A 278 -3.87 51.41 42.39
CA CYS A 278 -5.32 51.56 42.29
C CYS A 278 -5.95 51.44 43.67
N GLN A 279 -6.52 52.53 44.18
CA GLN A 279 -7.13 52.59 45.51
C GLN A 279 -8.48 53.32 45.43
N SER A 280 -9.51 52.70 46.02
CA SER A 280 -10.88 53.21 45.99
C SER A 280 -11.36 53.61 44.58
N GLY A 281 -11.03 52.81 43.58
CA GLY A 281 -11.44 52.99 42.19
C GLY A 281 -10.66 54.07 41.41
N THR A 282 -9.56 54.62 41.97
CA THR A 282 -8.74 55.64 41.30
C THR A 282 -7.24 55.37 41.42
N TRP A 283 -6.46 55.73 40.38
CA TRP A 283 -5.01 55.65 40.42
C TRP A 283 -4.43 56.71 41.36
N LYS A 284 -3.69 56.28 42.38
CA LYS A 284 -3.00 57.15 43.35
C LYS A 284 -1.48 57.03 43.17
N THR A 285 -0.77 58.15 43.30
CA THR A 285 0.69 58.16 43.34
C THR A 285 1.21 57.64 44.68
N SER A 286 2.23 56.78 44.65
CA SER A 286 2.98 56.46 45.88
C SER A 286 3.80 57.67 46.30
N GLY A 287 3.29 58.46 47.24
CA GLY A 287 4.08 59.52 47.89
C GLY A 287 3.57 60.96 47.75
N SER A 288 2.45 61.24 47.08
CA SER A 288 1.87 62.59 47.13
C SER A 288 0.95 62.74 48.35
N LEU A 289 1.55 63.04 49.50
CA LEU A 289 0.88 63.93 50.44
C LEU A 289 1.29 65.34 50.01
N ASN A 290 0.37 66.09 49.42
CA ASN A 290 0.55 67.52 49.22
C ASN A 290 0.90 68.16 50.58
N GLY A 291 2.16 68.50 50.78
CA GLY A 291 2.67 69.14 51.98
C GLY A 291 4.09 69.64 51.76
N SER A 292 4.30 70.94 51.92
CA SER A 292 5.64 71.53 51.97
C SER A 292 6.24 71.22 53.33
N TYR A 293 7.33 70.44 53.36
CA TYR A 293 8.16 70.31 54.55
C TYR A 293 9.20 71.44 54.53
N THR A 294 8.96 72.52 55.26
CA THR A 294 9.96 73.57 55.47
C THR A 294 10.72 73.29 56.75
N ASN A 295 12.01 72.97 56.63
CA ASN A 295 12.90 72.83 57.78
C ASN A 295 13.23 74.25 58.29
N LEU A 296 12.81 74.55 59.53
CA LEU A 296 13.05 75.85 60.19
C LEU A 296 14.24 75.83 61.16
N GLY A 297 15.15 74.84 61.06
CA GLY A 297 16.35 74.78 61.91
C GLY A 297 17.07 73.43 61.94
N SER A 298 18.30 73.45 62.44
CA SER A 298 19.13 72.26 62.66
C SER A 298 18.88 71.64 64.05
N HIS A 299 18.80 70.31 64.11
CA HIS A 299 18.73 69.53 65.36
C HIS A 299 19.85 68.49 65.38
N ARG A 300 20.38 68.16 66.57
CA ARG A 300 21.29 67.01 66.75
C ARG A 300 20.47 65.79 67.13
N GLY A 301 20.22 64.89 66.18
CA GLY A 301 19.46 63.63 66.37
C GLY A 301 18.55 63.29 65.20
N SER A 302 17.70 62.26 65.33
CA SER A 302 16.63 61.94 64.36
C SER A 302 15.29 61.92 65.09
N PHE A 303 14.29 62.61 64.53
CA PHE A 303 12.90 62.54 64.97
C PHE A 303 12.03 61.98 63.83
N SER A 304 11.16 61.00 64.13
CA SER A 304 10.17 60.48 63.18
C SER A 304 8.76 60.44 63.80
N GLY A 305 7.78 61.07 63.14
CA GLY A 305 6.37 61.06 63.55
C GLY A 305 5.42 61.17 62.35
N ARG A 306 4.24 60.53 62.44
CA ARG A 306 3.22 60.48 61.38
C ARG A 306 2.11 61.51 61.65
N ASN A 307 1.85 62.40 60.69
CA ASN A 307 0.70 63.30 60.74
C ASN A 307 -0.47 62.74 59.92
N SER A 308 -1.59 62.41 60.56
CA SER A 308 -2.81 61.94 59.90
C SER A 308 -3.95 62.97 59.92
N GLY A 309 -3.74 64.15 60.50
CA GLY A 309 -4.69 65.26 60.44
C GLY A 309 -4.16 66.32 59.49
N GLY A 310 -4.97 66.83 58.57
CA GLY A 310 -4.56 67.88 57.60
C GLY A 310 -4.23 69.26 58.21
N ARG A 311 -3.62 69.30 59.40
CA ARG A 311 -3.16 70.52 60.10
C ARG A 311 -1.63 70.49 60.22
N TYR A 312 -1.01 71.67 60.32
CA TYR A 312 0.42 71.80 60.54
C TYR A 312 0.86 71.17 61.88
N ILE A 313 1.99 70.45 61.89
CA ILE A 313 2.69 70.08 63.12
C ILE A 313 3.80 71.09 63.35
N VAL A 314 3.84 71.69 64.54
CA VAL A 314 4.94 72.52 65.00
C VAL A 314 5.75 71.71 66.01
N TYR A 315 7.00 71.41 65.69
CA TYR A 315 7.96 70.87 66.66
C TYR A 315 8.71 72.02 67.31
N LEU A 316 8.46 72.26 68.60
CA LEU A 316 9.23 73.20 69.40
C LEU A 316 10.30 72.43 70.17
N CYS A 317 11.56 72.63 69.81
CA CYS A 317 12.68 72.09 70.57
C CYS A 317 13.02 73.09 71.68
N ILE A 318 12.64 72.78 72.92
CA ILE A 318 13.01 73.60 74.09
C ILE A 318 14.35 73.07 74.60
N TRP A 319 15.42 73.84 74.40
CA TRP A 319 16.70 73.59 75.04
C TRP A 319 16.59 74.01 76.52
N ARG A 320 17.00 73.13 77.44
CA ARG A 320 17.28 73.51 78.84
C ARG A 320 18.76 73.83 78.99
#